data_AF-A0A2K3K9X3-F1
#
_entry.id   AF-A0A2K3K9X3-F1
#
_cell.length_a   1.000
_cell.length_b   1.000
_cell.length_c   1.000
_cell.angle_alpha   90.00
_cell.angle_beta   90.00
_cell.angle_gamma   90.00
#
_symmetry.space_group_name_H-M   'P 1'
#
loop_
_entity.id
_entity.type
_entity.pdbx_description
1 polymer ?
#
loop_
_entity_poly.entity_id
_entity_poly.type
_entity_poly.pdbx_seq_one_letter_code
_entity_poly.pdbx_strand_id
1 'polypeptide(L)'
;VSRRVAEEMDVTIGEEVGYSTRFEDCCSAKTVLKYLTADMLLREAMTDPRLERYNVIILDDAHERTLATDVLFGFLKGVLENRP
;
A
#
# COMPACT_ATOMS: atom_id res chain seq x y z
N VAL A 1 9.75 -0.62 9.17
CA VAL A 1 10.32 -0.10 7.91
C VAL A 1 9.94 1.37 7.70
N SER A 2 8.64 1.70 7.63
CA SER A 2 8.13 3.07 7.44
C SER A 2 8.80 4.15 8.30
N ARG A 3 8.96 3.92 9.62
CA ARG A 3 9.64 4.88 10.53
C ARG A 3 11.08 5.18 10.10
N ARG A 4 11.85 4.16 9.75
CA ARG A 4 13.23 4.33 9.30
C ARG A 4 13.29 5.11 7.99
N VAL A 5 12.34 4.87 7.07
CA VAL A 5 12.27 5.60 5.80
C VAL A 5 11.89 7.06 6.02
N ALA A 6 10.98 7.34 6.96
CA ALA A 6 10.66 8.71 7.36
C ALA A 6 11.90 9.43 7.92
N GLU A 7 12.68 8.76 8.79
CA GLU A 7 13.95 9.27 9.31
C GLU A 7 14.98 9.52 8.20
N GLU A 8 15.14 8.60 7.24
CA GLU A 8 16.07 8.74 6.10
C GLU A 8 15.64 9.85 5.11
N MET A 9 14.36 10.24 5.12
CA MET A 9 13.81 11.32 4.31
C MET A 9 13.69 12.65 5.07
N ASP A 10 14.13 12.72 6.33
CA ASP A 10 13.98 13.88 7.22
C ASP A 10 12.53 14.38 7.36
N VAL A 11 11.56 13.46 7.40
CA VAL A 11 10.12 13.76 7.56
C VAL A 11 9.52 13.12 8.80
N THR A 12 8.42 13.71 9.28
CA THR A 12 7.66 13.13 10.39
C THR A 12 6.87 11.91 9.91
N ILE A 13 6.94 10.79 10.62
CA ILE A 13 6.07 9.64 10.34
C ILE A 13 4.59 10.05 10.44
N GLY A 14 3.81 9.68 9.43
CA GLY A 14 2.41 10.08 9.28
C GLY A 14 2.20 11.33 8.41
N GLU A 15 3.26 12.10 8.09
CA GLU A 15 3.21 13.16 7.07
C GLU A 15 3.49 12.55 5.69
N GLU A 16 4.63 12.81 5.07
CA GLU A 16 4.97 12.34 3.71
C GLU A 16 5.13 10.81 3.63
N VAL A 17 5.68 10.21 4.68
CA VAL A 17 5.80 8.75 4.84
C VAL A 17 4.83 8.29 5.90
N GLY A 18 3.95 7.35 5.57
CA GLY A 18 2.93 6.82 6.47
C GLY A 18 2.82 5.31 6.41
N TYR A 19 1.99 4.74 7.29
CA TYR A 19 1.68 3.32 7.23
C TYR A 19 0.25 3.00 7.64
N SER A 20 -0.26 1.87 7.16
CA SER A 20 -1.58 1.38 7.51
C SER A 20 -1.57 -0.13 7.73
N THR A 21 -1.94 -0.53 8.93
CA THR A 21 -2.10 -1.93 9.35
C THR A 21 -3.56 -2.15 9.76
N ARG A 22 -3.91 -3.39 10.08
CA ARG A 22 -5.26 -3.73 10.57
C ARG A 22 -5.70 -2.91 11.80
N PHE A 23 -4.76 -2.53 12.66
CA PHE A 23 -5.06 -1.95 13.98
C PHE A 23 -4.75 -0.45 14.05
N GLU A 24 -3.96 0.06 13.13
CA GLU A 24 -3.44 1.42 13.18
C GLU A 24 -3.28 1.98 11.78
N ASP A 25 -3.76 3.21 11.58
CA ASP A 25 -3.54 4.00 10.38
C ASP A 25 -2.80 5.29 10.77
N CYS A 26 -1.53 5.36 10.40
CA CYS A 26 -0.66 6.51 10.61
C CYS A 26 -0.37 7.15 9.24
N CYS A 27 -1.42 7.67 8.62
CA CYS A 27 -1.38 8.39 7.35
C CYS A 27 -2.12 9.73 7.49
N SER A 28 -1.75 10.70 6.66
CA SER A 28 -2.42 12.00 6.56
C SER A 28 -2.69 12.35 5.10
N ALA A 29 -3.32 13.51 4.86
CA ALA A 29 -3.49 14.04 3.52
C ALA A 29 -2.15 14.36 2.81
N LYS A 30 -1.05 14.49 3.56
CA LYS A 30 0.31 14.70 3.02
C LYS A 30 1.02 13.41 2.63
N THR A 31 0.49 12.25 3.00
CA THR A 31 1.18 10.97 2.77
C THR A 31 1.28 10.64 1.30
N VAL A 32 2.52 10.59 0.81
CA VAL A 32 2.87 10.24 -0.56
C VAL A 32 3.44 8.82 -0.66
N LEU A 33 4.11 8.34 0.39
CA LEU A 33 4.63 6.98 0.49
C LEU A 33 3.93 6.25 1.64
N LYS A 34 3.08 5.29 1.30
CA LYS A 34 2.30 4.51 2.26
C LYS A 34 2.79 3.08 2.33
N TYR A 35 3.26 2.65 3.50
CA TYR A 35 3.53 1.25 3.79
C TYR A 35 2.27 0.58 4.31
N LEU A 36 1.79 -0.48 3.66
CA LEU A 36 0.58 -1.16 4.10
C LEU A 36 0.71 -2.66 4.02
N THR A 37 -0.01 -3.36 4.89
CA THR A 37 -0.10 -4.81 4.81
C THR A 37 -0.98 -5.22 3.62
N ALA A 38 -0.72 -6.40 3.05
CA ALA A 38 -1.49 -6.93 1.93
C ALA A 38 -3.01 -6.94 2.20
N ASP A 39 -3.43 -7.34 3.41
CA ASP A 39 -4.84 -7.32 3.80
C ASP A 39 -5.46 -5.92 3.75
N MET A 40 -4.70 -4.89 4.13
CA MET A 40 -5.18 -3.50 4.09
C MET A 40 -5.32 -3.02 2.65
N LEU A 41 -4.37 -3.36 1.77
CA LEU A 41 -4.49 -3.02 0.35
C LEU A 41 -5.68 -3.73 -0.30
N LEU A 42 -5.90 -5.01 0.03
CA LEU A 42 -7.05 -5.77 -0.48
C LEU A 42 -8.38 -5.16 -0.02
N ARG A 43 -8.45 -4.70 1.24
CA ARG A 43 -9.63 -4.00 1.75
C ARG A 43 -9.87 -2.66 1.04
N GLU A 44 -8.81 -1.90 0.76
CA GLU A 44 -8.92 -0.68 -0.03
C GLU A 44 -9.39 -0.99 -1.45
N ALA A 45 -8.87 -2.03 -2.09
CA ALA A 45 -9.29 -2.49 -3.42
C ALA A 45 -10.77 -2.88 -3.49
N MET A 46 -11.37 -3.37 -2.40
CA MET A 46 -12.82 -3.63 -2.36
C MET A 46 -13.66 -2.34 -2.41
N THR A 47 -13.12 -1.23 -1.92
CA THR A 47 -13.80 0.08 -1.87
C THR A 47 -13.49 0.93 -3.10
N ASP A 48 -12.24 0.87 -3.56
CA ASP A 48 -11.73 1.50 -4.78
C ASP A 48 -11.15 0.40 -5.69
N PRO A 49 -11.98 -0.23 -6.53
CA PRO A 49 -11.56 -1.33 -7.40
C PRO A 49 -10.52 -0.94 -8.46
N ARG A 50 -10.35 0.36 -8.71
CA ARG A 50 -9.36 0.86 -9.64
C ARG A 50 -8.08 1.28 -8.92
N LEU A 51 -8.08 1.38 -7.59
CA LEU A 51 -6.96 1.84 -6.77
C LEU A 51 -6.44 3.21 -7.24
N GLU A 52 -7.35 4.12 -7.62
CA GLU A 52 -7.05 5.41 -8.26
C GLU A 52 -6.20 6.32 -7.37
N ARG A 53 -6.22 6.11 -6.06
CA ARG A 53 -5.36 6.81 -5.09
C ARG A 53 -3.88 6.52 -5.24
N TYR A 54 -3.52 5.44 -5.94
CA TYR A 54 -2.14 5.03 -6.15
C TYR A 54 -1.76 5.12 -7.63
N ASN A 55 -0.61 5.75 -7.90
CA ASN A 55 0.04 5.72 -9.21
C ASN A 55 0.96 4.50 -9.35
N VAL A 56 1.57 4.08 -8.24
CA VAL A 56 2.51 2.95 -8.19
C VAL A 56 2.20 2.11 -6.96
N ILE A 57 2.16 0.79 -7.14
CA ILE A 57 2.02 -0.19 -6.08
C ILE A 57 3.20 -1.15 -6.17
N ILE A 58 3.91 -1.32 -5.06
CA ILE A 58 5.01 -2.29 -4.93
C ILE A 58 4.52 -3.38 -3.98
N LEU A 59 4.44 -4.62 -4.48
CA LEU A 59 4.19 -5.79 -3.64
C LEU A 59 5.54 -6.37 -3.19
N ASP A 60 5.86 -6.19 -1.92
CA ASP A 60 7.08 -6.70 -1.30
C ASP A 60 6.87 -8.11 -0.71
N ASP A 61 7.95 -8.81 -0.39
CA ASP A 61 7.94 -10.15 0.23
C ASP A 61 7.09 -11.20 -0.52
N ALA A 62 6.93 -11.04 -1.85
CA ALA A 62 6.12 -11.93 -2.69
C ALA A 62 6.56 -13.42 -2.64
N HIS A 63 7.78 -13.69 -2.19
CA HIS A 63 8.32 -15.02 -1.99
C HIS A 63 7.65 -15.79 -0.83
N GLU A 64 7.00 -15.11 0.12
CA GLU A 64 6.28 -15.75 1.23
C GLU A 64 4.94 -16.37 0.81
N ARG A 65 4.41 -16.02 -0.37
CA ARG A 65 3.20 -16.62 -0.97
C ARG A 65 2.00 -16.65 -0.03
N THR A 66 1.78 -15.57 0.71
CA THR A 66 0.59 -15.41 1.55
C THR A 66 -0.68 -15.29 0.69
N LEU A 67 -1.81 -15.79 1.20
CA LEU A 67 -3.08 -15.77 0.47
C LEU A 67 -3.48 -14.37 -0.01
N ALA A 68 -3.34 -13.36 0.87
CA ALA A 68 -3.67 -11.98 0.53
C ALA A 68 -2.81 -11.46 -0.64
N THR A 69 -1.52 -11.76 -0.65
CA THR A 69 -0.59 -11.34 -1.71
C THR A 69 -0.90 -12.04 -3.04
N ASP A 70 -1.17 -13.34 -3.02
CA ASP A 70 -1.54 -14.10 -4.22
C ASP A 70 -2.87 -13.59 -4.83
N VAL A 71 -3.87 -13.27 -3.99
CA VAL A 71 -5.13 -12.64 -4.44
C VAL A 71 -4.87 -11.26 -5.03
N LEU A 72 -4.02 -10.44 -4.40
CA LEU A 72 -3.65 -9.13 -4.90
C LEU A 72 -2.97 -9.20 -6.27
N PHE A 73 -2.07 -10.16 -6.51
CA PHE A 73 -1.47 -10.34 -7.83
C PHE A 73 -2.53 -10.62 -8.91
N GLY A 74 -3.48 -11.51 -8.63
CA GLY A 74 -4.60 -11.79 -9.55
C GLY A 74 -5.47 -10.56 -9.80
N PHE A 75 -5.78 -9.81 -8.74
CA PHE A 75 -6.58 -8.59 -8.83
C PHE A 75 -5.87 -7.49 -9.63
N LEU A 76 -4.61 -7.18 -9.28
CA LEU A 76 -3.83 -6.12 -9.92
C LEU A 76 -3.59 -6.39 -11.40
N LYS A 77 -3.49 -7.65 -11.83
CA LYS A 77 -3.44 -7.99 -13.25
C LYS A 77 -4.65 -7.43 -14.02
N GLY A 78 -5.85 -7.57 -13.47
CA GLY A 78 -7.06 -6.99 -14.05
C GLY A 78 -7.09 -5.45 -13.97
N VAL A 79 -6.56 -4.86 -12.89
CA VAL A 79 -6.46 -3.40 -12.77
C VAL A 79 -5.53 -2.81 -13.83
N LEU A 80 -4.36 -3.42 -14.05
CA LEU A 80 -3.37 -2.97 -15.04
C LEU A 80 -3.93 -2.95 -16.47
N GLU A 81 -4.75 -3.94 -16.84
CA GLU A 81 -5.44 -3.95 -18.15
C GLU A 81 -6.39 -2.76 -18.33
N ASN A 82 -6.89 -2.18 -17.23
CA ASN A 82 -7.84 -1.05 -17.22
C ASN A 82 -7.20 0.29 -16.80
N ARG A 83 -5.89 0.30 -16.51
CA ARG A 83 -5.08 1.46 -16.10
C ARG A 83 -3.64 1.33 -16.65
N PRO A 84 -3.44 1.55 -17.96
CA PRO A 84 -2.12 1.49 -18.60
C PRO A 84 -1.20 2.67 -18.20
#